data_AF-Q7U6I2-F1
#
_entry.id   AF-Q7U6I2-F1
#
_cell.length_a   1.000
_cell.length_b   1.000
_cell.length_c   1.000
_cell.angle_alpha   90.00
_cell.angle_beta   90.00
_cell.angle_gamma   90.00
#
_symmetry.space_group_name_H-M   'P 1'
#
loop_
_entity.id
_entity.type
_entity.pdbx_description
1 polymer ?
#
loop_
_entity_poly.entity_id
_entity_poly.type
_entity_poly.pdbx_seq_one_letter_code
_entity_poly.pdbx_strand_id
1 'polypeptide(L)'
;MHLLQVSLSIDPDPSVPDALSRHQLSALLKAAMEGTQARMASIDEDELLRAALSAWADQTKELLQWIESQGDEVSDTRTPKQVMALGSFRTHLVMGLKALRYAES
;
A
#
# COMPACT_ATOMS: atom_id res chain seq x y z
N MET A 1 -25.15 -30.12 48.47
CA MET A 1 -23.91 -29.92 47.70
C MET A 1 -24.18 -30.33 46.27
N HIS A 2 -24.26 -29.37 45.34
CA HIS A 2 -24.45 -29.65 43.92
C HIS A 2 -23.10 -29.55 43.21
N LEU A 3 -22.65 -30.67 42.63
CA LEU A 3 -21.47 -30.73 41.78
C LEU A 3 -21.81 -30.06 40.45
N LEU A 4 -21.20 -28.91 40.17
CA LEU A 4 -21.21 -28.27 38.86
C LEU A 4 -20.31 -29.08 37.93
N GLN A 5 -20.94 -29.86 37.05
CA GLN A 5 -20.26 -30.59 35.99
C GLN A 5 -20.19 -29.66 34.77
N VAL A 6 -19.03 -29.06 34.52
CA VAL A 6 -18.80 -28.22 33.34
C VAL A 6 -18.50 -29.15 32.16
N SER A 7 -19.49 -29.35 31.30
CA SER A 7 -19.33 -30.05 30.03
C SER A 7 -18.88 -29.05 28.97
N LEU A 8 -17.69 -29.24 28.43
CA LEU A 8 -17.17 -28.46 27.31
C LEU A 8 -17.83 -29.02 26.03
N SER A 9 -19.00 -28.49 25.65
CA SER A 9 -19.60 -28.79 24.35
C SER A 9 -18.76 -28.13 23.27
N ILE A 10 -18.00 -28.93 22.54
CA ILE A 10 -17.42 -28.52 21.27
C ILE A 10 -18.54 -28.72 20.25
N ASP A 11 -19.24 -27.65 19.88
CA ASP A 11 -20.18 -27.72 18.77
C ASP A 11 -19.39 -28.08 17.50
N PRO A 12 -19.71 -29.19 16.82
CA PRO A 12 -19.01 -29.59 15.62
C PRO A 12 -19.31 -28.57 14.52
N ASP A 13 -18.28 -27.83 14.10
CA ASP A 13 -18.38 -26.97 12.94
C ASP A 13 -18.48 -27.86 11.68
N PRO A 14 -19.59 -27.84 10.94
CA PRO A 14 -19.78 -28.68 9.75
C PRO A 14 -18.79 -28.36 8.63
N SER A 15 -18.03 -27.26 8.72
CA SER A 15 -16.95 -26.91 7.80
C SER A 15 -15.61 -27.59 8.13
N VAL A 16 -15.47 -28.19 9.32
CA VAL A 16 -14.24 -28.85 9.78
C VAL A 16 -14.47 -30.37 9.81
N PRO A 17 -13.80 -31.15 8.94
CA PRO A 17 -14.02 -32.61 8.89
C PRO A 17 -13.45 -33.31 10.13
N ASP A 18 -14.23 -34.24 10.70
CA ASP A 18 -13.88 -35.04 11.89
C ASP A 18 -12.65 -35.95 11.70
N ALA A 19 -12.31 -36.28 10.45
CA ALA A 19 -11.10 -37.02 10.11
C ALA A 19 -10.57 -36.62 8.72
N LEU A 20 -9.25 -36.56 8.59
CA LEU A 20 -8.55 -36.28 7.34
C LEU A 20 -7.65 -37.46 6.97
N SER A 21 -7.73 -37.90 5.71
CA SER A 21 -6.69 -38.79 5.18
C SER A 21 -5.35 -38.06 5.07
N ARG A 22 -4.25 -38.80 5.11
CA ARG A 22 -2.89 -38.23 4.92
C ARG A 22 -2.79 -37.41 3.62
N HIS A 23 -3.45 -37.85 2.56
CA HIS A 23 -3.47 -37.12 1.29
C HIS A 23 -4.20 -35.77 1.40
N GLN A 24 -5.37 -35.76 2.05
CA GLN A 24 -6.13 -34.51 2.28
C GLN A 24 -5.39 -33.55 3.19
N LEU A 25 -4.77 -34.04 4.27
CA LEU A 25 -3.94 -33.23 5.14
C LEU A 25 -2.75 -32.63 4.37
N SER A 26 -2.06 -33.43 3.56
CA SER A 26 -0.94 -32.95 2.74
C SER A 26 -1.38 -31.91 1.72
N ALA A 27 -2.57 -32.06 1.12
CA ALA A 27 -3.12 -31.09 0.18
C ALA A 27 -3.47 -29.76 0.87
N LEU A 28 -4.09 -29.81 2.06
CA LEU A 28 -4.41 -28.62 2.85
C LEU A 28 -3.16 -27.86 3.29
N LEU A 29 -2.14 -28.58 3.77
CA LEU A 29 -0.86 -27.97 4.15
C LEU A 29 -0.17 -27.32 2.95
N LYS A 30 -0.18 -27.96 1.78
CA LYS A 30 0.38 -27.40 0.55
C LYS A 30 -0.36 -26.12 0.12
N ALA A 31 -1.69 -26.14 0.13
CA ALA A 31 -2.50 -24.97 -0.19
C ALA A 31 -2.28 -23.81 0.81
N ALA A 32 -2.14 -24.11 2.10
CA ALA A 32 -1.83 -23.12 3.12
C ALA A 32 -0.43 -22.50 2.93
N MET A 33 0.57 -23.31 2.57
CA MET A 33 1.92 -22.82 2.25
C MET A 33 1.91 -21.92 1.01
N GLU A 34 1.22 -22.31 -0.05
CA GLU A 34 1.09 -21.52 -1.29
C GLU A 34 0.38 -20.18 -1.02
N GLY A 35 -0.70 -20.19 -0.24
CA GLY A 35 -1.40 -18.96 0.17
C GLY A 35 -0.55 -18.04 1.04
N THR A 36 0.28 -18.61 1.93
CA THR A 36 1.22 -17.83 2.75
C THR A 36 2.30 -17.18 1.88
N GLN A 37 2.85 -17.93 0.92
CA GLN A 37 3.90 -17.44 0.03
C GLN A 37 3.39 -16.34 -0.92
N ALA A 38 2.18 -16.52 -1.47
CA ALA A 38 1.52 -15.49 -2.28
C ALA A 38 1.24 -14.22 -1.46
N ARG A 39 0.81 -14.36 -0.20
CA ARG A 39 0.58 -13.23 0.70
C ARG A 39 1.89 -12.50 1.03
N MET A 40 2.97 -13.23 1.29
CA MET A 40 4.29 -12.64 1.51
C MET A 40 4.78 -11.86 0.29
N ALA A 41 4.62 -12.41 -0.92
CA ALA A 41 4.95 -11.70 -2.16
C ALA A 41 4.11 -10.43 -2.35
N SER A 42 2.81 -10.48 -2.05
CA SER A 42 1.96 -9.28 -2.13
C SER A 42 2.32 -8.19 -1.12
N ILE A 43 2.80 -8.57 0.07
CA ILE A 43 3.29 -7.62 1.08
C ILE A 43 4.56 -6.93 0.57
N ASP A 44 5.46 -7.68 -0.07
CA ASP A 44 6.70 -7.17 -0.66
C ASP A 44 6.41 -6.15 -1.80
N GLU A 45 5.45 -6.45 -2.67
CA GLU A 45 5.04 -5.54 -3.75
C GLU A 45 4.40 -4.23 -3.22
N ASP A 46 3.57 -4.33 -2.20
CA ASP A 46 2.91 -3.18 -1.55
C ASP A 46 3.93 -2.30 -0.81
N GLU A 47 4.91 -2.90 -0.13
CA GLU A 47 6.00 -2.17 0.51
C GLU A 47 6.91 -1.47 -0.50
N LEU A 48 7.23 -2.14 -1.61
CA LEU A 48 7.97 -1.54 -2.72
C LEU A 48 7.21 -0.35 -3.33
N LEU A 49 5.90 -0.48 -3.53
CA LEU A 49 5.05 0.60 -4.03
C LEU A 49 5.05 1.80 -3.08
N ARG A 50 4.88 1.57 -1.77
CA ARG A 50 4.96 2.64 -0.76
C ARG A 50 6.31 3.34 -0.77
N ALA A 51 7.40 2.59 -0.87
CA ALA A 51 8.74 3.15 -0.95
C ALA A 51 8.92 4.04 -2.19
N ALA A 52 8.43 3.59 -3.35
CA ALA A 52 8.46 4.35 -4.59
C ALA A 52 7.62 5.64 -4.50
N LEU A 53 6.43 5.57 -3.92
CA LEU A 53 5.55 6.72 -3.73
C LEU A 53 6.16 7.75 -2.74
N SER A 54 6.76 7.28 -1.65
CA SER A 54 7.48 8.15 -0.71
C SER A 54 8.65 8.87 -1.38
N ALA A 55 9.47 8.13 -2.14
CA ALA A 55 10.59 8.72 -2.88
C ALA A 55 10.12 9.76 -3.90
N TRP A 56 9.04 9.48 -4.64
CA TRP A 56 8.43 10.43 -5.56
C TRP A 56 7.92 11.69 -4.83
N ALA A 57 7.30 11.52 -3.66
CA ALA A 57 6.78 12.64 -2.89
C ALA A 57 7.90 13.57 -2.42
N ASP A 58 9.02 13.01 -1.95
CA ASP A 58 10.16 13.80 -1.47
C ASP A 58 10.86 14.52 -2.62
N GLN A 59 11.13 13.84 -3.73
CA GLN A 59 11.67 14.48 -4.94
C GLN A 59 10.76 15.59 -5.48
N THR A 60 9.45 15.39 -5.43
CA THR A 60 8.48 16.40 -5.88
C THR A 60 8.50 17.63 -4.98
N LYS A 61 8.62 17.47 -3.65
CA LYS A 61 8.74 18.61 -2.72
C LYS A 61 10.01 19.42 -2.98
N GLU A 62 11.14 18.76 -3.18
CA GLU A 62 12.41 19.41 -3.51
C GLU A 62 12.32 20.20 -4.83
N LEU A 63 11.75 19.59 -5.87
CA LEU A 63 11.53 20.26 -7.16
C LEU A 63 10.64 21.50 -7.02
N LEU A 64 9.57 21.41 -6.23
CA LEU A 64 8.68 22.54 -5.98
C LEU A 64 9.40 23.69 -5.27
N GLN A 65 10.22 23.39 -4.26
CA GLN A 65 11.05 24.39 -3.58
C GLN A 65 12.05 25.03 -4.54
N TRP A 66 12.67 24.24 -5.42
CA TRP A 66 13.60 24.78 -6.40
C TRP A 66 12.91 25.70 -7.40
N ILE A 67 11.75 25.31 -7.93
CA ILE A 67 10.93 26.16 -8.81
C ILE A 67 10.55 27.48 -8.13
N GLU A 68 10.21 27.45 -6.84
CA GLU A 68 9.89 28.65 -6.05
C GLU A 68 11.12 29.54 -5.83
N SER A 69 12.28 28.94 -5.56
CA SER A 69 13.54 29.68 -5.34
C SER A 69 14.06 30.41 -6.59
N GLN A 70 13.64 29.97 -7.77
CA GLN A 70 14.08 30.46 -9.07
C GLN A 70 13.19 31.58 -9.63
N GLY A 71 12.27 32.12 -8.83
CA GLY A 71 11.16 33.00 -9.23
C GLY A 71 11.48 34.05 -10.30
N ASP A 72 12.44 34.95 -10.02
CA ASP A 72 12.75 36.08 -10.92
C ASP A 72 13.67 35.66 -12.08
N GLU A 73 14.59 34.70 -11.86
CA GLU A 73 15.50 34.19 -12.91
C GLU A 73 14.75 33.43 -14.02
N VAL A 74 13.61 32.83 -13.66
CA VAL A 74 12.75 32.09 -14.59
C VAL A 74 12.01 33.03 -15.54
N SER A 75 11.63 34.25 -15.11
CA SER A 75 11.00 35.23 -15.99
C SER A 75 11.99 35.85 -16.99
N ASP A 76 13.27 35.96 -16.62
CA ASP A 76 14.28 36.61 -17.46
C ASP A 76 14.79 35.73 -18.60
N THR A 77 14.76 34.40 -18.40
CA THR A 77 15.32 33.43 -19.35
C THR A 77 14.28 32.67 -20.17
N ARG A 78 12.98 32.85 -19.88
CA ARG A 78 11.90 32.07 -20.50
C ARG A 78 10.85 32.95 -21.15
N THR A 79 10.23 32.42 -22.20
CA THR A 79 9.08 33.04 -22.83
C THR A 79 7.85 33.01 -21.92
N PRO A 80 6.88 33.93 -22.08
CA PRO A 80 5.63 33.90 -21.30
C PRO A 80 4.90 32.55 -21.34
N LYS A 81 4.88 31.87 -22.50
CA LYS A 81 4.28 30.54 -22.63
C LYS A 81 4.96 29.49 -21.76
N GLN A 82 6.29 29.53 -21.65
CA GLN A 82 7.06 28.61 -20.81
C GLN A 82 6.83 28.89 -19.32
N VAL A 83 6.74 30.16 -18.92
CA VAL A 83 6.40 30.55 -17.54
C VAL A 83 5.00 30.04 -17.17
N MET A 84 4.01 30.21 -18.05
CA MET A 84 2.66 29.69 -17.84
C MET A 84 2.64 28.15 -17.75
N ALA A 85 3.37 27.46 -18.63
CA ALA A 85 3.47 26.01 -18.62
C ALA A 85 4.08 25.51 -17.29
N LEU A 86 5.11 26.19 -16.77
CA LEU A 86 5.70 25.88 -15.48
C LEU A 86 4.72 26.09 -14.32
N GLY A 87 3.94 27.18 -14.34
CA GLY A 87 2.89 27.42 -13.35
C GLY A 87 1.81 26.34 -13.35
N SER A 88 1.38 25.91 -14.54
CA SER A 88 0.45 24.78 -14.69
C SER A 88 1.08 23.48 -14.18
N PHE A 89 2.33 23.20 -14.54
CA PHE A 89 3.06 22.02 -14.07
C PHE A 89 3.18 21.97 -12.54
N ARG A 90 3.56 23.09 -11.90
CA ARG A 90 3.59 23.23 -10.43
C ARG A 90 2.24 22.87 -9.79
N THR A 91 1.14 23.33 -10.40
CA THR A 91 -0.21 23.02 -9.93
C THR A 91 -0.50 21.52 -9.95
N HIS A 92 -0.12 20.82 -11.03
CA HIS A 92 -0.31 19.37 -11.16
C HIS A 92 0.53 18.58 -10.13
N LEU A 93 1.76 18.99 -9.86
CA LEU A 93 2.60 18.37 -8.83
C LEU A 93 1.97 18.49 -7.43
N VAL A 94 1.48 19.68 -7.08
CA VAL A 94 0.79 19.90 -5.80
C VAL A 94 -0.50 19.07 -5.70
N MET A 95 -1.25 18.95 -6.80
CA MET A 95 -2.43 18.08 -6.84
C MET A 95 -2.06 16.60 -6.66
N GLY A 96 -0.98 16.13 -7.30
CA GLY A 96 -0.47 14.78 -7.14
C GLY A 96 -0.10 14.47 -5.69
N LEU A 97 0.63 15.38 -5.02
CA LEU A 97 0.97 15.24 -3.59
C LEU A 97 -0.28 15.17 -2.69
N LYS A 98 -1.31 15.97 -2.98
CA LYS A 98 -2.58 15.92 -2.24
C LYS A 98 -3.31 14.60 -2.45
N ALA A 99 -3.35 14.11 -3.69
CA ALA A 99 -3.98 12.84 -4.03
C ALA A 99 -3.25 11.66 -3.37
N LEU A 100 -1.92 11.68 -3.38
CA LEU A 100 -1.10 10.66 -2.72
C LEU A 100 -1.36 10.64 -1.21
N ARG A 101 -1.35 11.80 -0.54
CA ARG A 101 -1.66 11.87 0.90
C ARG A 101 -3.06 11.30 1.22
N TYR A 102 -4.04 11.52 0.34
CA TYR A 102 -5.38 10.97 0.52
C TYR A 102 -5.41 9.44 0.31
N ALA A 103 -4.61 8.91 -0.61
CA ALA A 103 -4.48 7.47 -0.83
C ALA A 103 -3.78 6.75 0.35
N GLU A 104 -2.99 7.48 1.14
CA GLU A 104 -2.28 6.99 2.33
C GLU A 104 -3.05 7.20 3.66
N SER A 105 -4.21 7.88 3.63
CA SER A 105 -5.05 8.18 4.81
C SER A 105 -6.10 7.09 5.05
#